data_AF-A0A0J7KA57-F1
#
_entry.id   AF-A0A0J7KA57-F1
#
_cell.length_a   1.000
_cell.length_b   1.000
_cell.length_c   1.000
_cell.angle_alpha   90.00
_cell.angle_beta   90.00
_cell.angle_gamma   90.00
#
_symmetry.space_group_name_H-M   'P 1'
#
loop_
_entity.id
_entity.type
_entity.pdbx_description
1 polymer ?
#
loop_
_entity_poly.entity_id
_entity_poly.type
_entity_poly.pdbx_seq_one_letter_code
_entity_poly.pdbx_strand_id
1 'polypeptide(L)'
;MSDPEEETRTNHATKPTPARPDPVIVLNQIRKWGLHFDGKDPFAFLERLDELKRAYGYTGNLLLLGVPELLRGDPLLWYRNNRDFWNT
;
A
#
# COMPACT_ATOMS: atom_id res chain seq x y z
N MET A 1 22.02 -47.60 31.05
CA MET A 1 20.65 -47.53 30.49
C MET A 1 20.20 -46.11 30.65
N SER A 2 20.06 -45.43 29.52
CA SER A 2 19.74 -44.01 29.38
C SER A 2 18.26 -43.74 29.65
N ASP A 3 17.95 -42.58 30.22
CA ASP A 3 16.93 -41.69 29.67
C ASP A 3 17.11 -40.27 30.25
N PRO A 4 17.48 -39.27 29.43
CA PRO A 4 17.40 -37.87 29.79
C PRO A 4 16.12 -37.22 29.21
N GLU A 5 15.52 -36.36 30.03
CA GLU A 5 14.91 -35.07 29.66
C GLU A 5 13.86 -35.07 28.54
N GLU A 6 12.58 -35.19 28.95
CA GLU A 6 11.43 -34.83 28.14
C GLU A 6 11.36 -33.29 28.00
N GLU A 7 12.14 -32.76 27.08
CA GLU A 7 12.15 -31.35 26.70
C GLU A 7 10.85 -31.01 25.97
N THR A 8 9.98 -30.28 26.66
CA THR A 8 8.70 -29.75 26.17
C THR A 8 8.96 -28.87 24.94
N ARG A 9 8.82 -29.45 23.76
CA ARG A 9 8.84 -28.74 22.47
C ARG A 9 7.67 -27.75 22.44
N THR A 10 7.95 -26.53 22.86
CA THR A 10 7.02 -25.41 22.74
C THR A 10 6.95 -25.09 21.25
N ASN A 11 5.91 -25.59 20.59
CA ASN A 11 5.61 -25.27 19.20
C ASN A 11 5.41 -23.76 19.09
N HIS A 12 6.44 -23.05 18.65
CA HIS A 12 6.31 -21.68 18.17
C HIS A 12 5.44 -21.70 16.92
N ALA A 13 4.13 -21.60 17.12
CA ALA A 13 3.17 -21.34 16.06
C ALA A 13 3.62 -20.06 15.35
N THR A 14 4.17 -20.22 14.15
CA THR A 14 4.58 -19.13 13.28
C THR A 14 3.32 -18.33 12.99
N LYS A 15 3.19 -17.14 13.59
CA LYS A 15 2.08 -16.23 13.25
C LYS A 15 2.12 -16.04 11.73
N PRO A 16 1.03 -16.36 10.99
CA PRO A 16 1.05 -16.19 9.55
C PRO A 16 1.30 -14.71 9.28
N THR A 17 2.42 -14.43 8.60
CA THR A 17 2.69 -13.08 8.08
C THR A 17 1.48 -12.69 7.25
N PRO A 18 0.83 -11.54 7.51
CA PRO A 18 -0.33 -11.13 6.73
C PRO A 18 0.08 -11.07 5.26
N ALA A 19 -0.60 -11.86 4.42
CA ALA A 19 -0.35 -11.90 2.99
C ALA A 19 -0.52 -10.49 2.41
N ARG A 20 0.41 -10.08 1.54
CA ARG A 20 0.27 -8.79 0.85
C ARG A 20 -1.03 -8.82 0.04
N PRO A 21 -1.86 -7.76 0.10
CA PRO A 21 -3.06 -7.69 -0.72
C PRO A 21 -2.71 -7.79 -2.20
N ASP A 22 -3.56 -8.48 -2.97
CA ASP A 22 -3.44 -8.52 -4.43
C ASP A 22 -3.47 -7.09 -4.99
N PRO A 23 -2.44 -6.66 -5.77
CA PRO A 23 -2.40 -5.34 -6.38
C PRO A 23 -3.67 -4.98 -7.17
N VAL A 24 -4.32 -5.95 -7.81
CA VAL A 24 -5.57 -5.71 -8.57
C VAL A 24 -6.69 -5.24 -7.65
N ILE A 25 -6.81 -5.85 -6.46
CA ILE A 25 -7.81 -5.45 -5.46
C ILE A 25 -7.52 -4.03 -4.96
N VAL A 26 -6.25 -3.74 -4.67
CA VAL A 26 -5.80 -2.41 -4.21
C VAL A 26 -6.12 -1.34 -5.24
N LEU A 27 -5.73 -1.56 -6.50
CA LEU A 27 -5.95 -0.61 -7.60
C LEU A 27 -7.44 -0.37 -7.87
N ASN A 28 -8.25 -1.43 -7.86
CA ASN A 28 -9.70 -1.30 -8.07
C ASN A 28 -10.35 -0.50 -6.95
N GLN A 29 -9.90 -0.64 -5.70
CA GLN A 29 -10.41 0.15 -4.59
C GLN A 29 -10.01 1.62 -4.69
N ILE A 30 -8.76 1.91 -5.08
CA ILE A 30 -8.30 3.29 -5.28
C ILE A 30 -9.08 3.97 -6.41
N ARG A 31 -9.35 3.27 -7.52
CA ARG A 31 -10.23 3.79 -8.60
C ARG A 31 -11.62 4.15 -8.11
N LYS A 32 -12.20 3.34 -7.21
CA LYS A 32 -13.53 3.59 -6.62
C LYS A 32 -13.57 4.85 -5.74
N TRP A 33 -12.44 5.32 -5.22
CA TRP A 33 -12.42 6.57 -4.46
C TRP A 33 -12.72 7.79 -5.34
N GLY A 34 -12.46 7.70 -6.65
CA GLY A 34 -12.65 8.82 -7.58
C GLY A 34 -11.79 10.05 -7.27
N LEU A 35 -10.81 9.92 -6.36
CA LEU A 35 -9.92 10.99 -5.94
C LEU A 35 -8.76 11.11 -6.92
N HIS A 36 -8.53 12.32 -7.43
CA HIS A 36 -7.43 12.60 -8.35
C HIS A 36 -6.77 13.93 -7.97
N PHE A 37 -5.45 14.00 -8.13
CA PHE A 37 -4.69 15.24 -8.11
C PHE A 37 -4.39 15.69 -9.53
N ASP A 38 -4.85 16.88 -9.89
CA ASP A 38 -4.66 17.50 -11.21
C ASP A 38 -3.65 18.65 -11.19
N GLY A 39 -2.95 18.85 -10.07
CA GLY A 39 -2.00 19.95 -9.87
C GLY A 39 -2.57 21.12 -9.07
N LYS A 40 -3.86 21.08 -8.70
CA LYS A 40 -4.51 22.12 -7.90
C LYS A 40 -4.79 21.63 -6.49
N ASP A 41 -4.73 22.56 -5.55
CA ASP A 41 -5.04 22.36 -4.13
C ASP A 41 -4.44 21.08 -3.53
N PRO A 42 -3.09 21.02 -3.40
CA PRO A 42 -2.43 19.83 -2.87
C PRO A 42 -2.85 19.50 -1.43
N PHE A 43 -3.26 20.50 -0.63
CA PHE A 43 -3.67 20.28 0.75
C PHE A 43 -5.00 19.54 0.83
N ALA A 44 -6.03 20.02 0.12
CA ALA A 44 -7.34 19.35 0.11
C ALA A 44 -7.24 17.91 -0.44
N PHE A 45 -6.39 17.70 -1.46
CA PHE A 45 -6.12 16.35 -1.97
C PHE A 45 -5.50 15.45 -0.90
N LEU A 46 -4.46 15.92 -0.20
CA LEU A 46 -3.75 15.14 0.82
C LEU A 46 -4.63 14.84 2.03
N GLU A 47 -5.44 15.80 2.48
CA GLU A 47 -6.42 15.59 3.56
C GLU A 47 -7.40 14.49 3.18
N ARG A 48 -7.99 14.59 1.98
CA ARG A 48 -8.94 13.58 1.50
C ARG A 48 -8.29 12.21 1.29
N LEU A 49 -7.05 12.17 0.82
CA LEU A 49 -6.29 10.93 0.67
C LEU A 49 -6.01 10.27 2.01
N ASP A 50 -5.65 11.04 3.05
CA ASP A 50 -5.38 10.50 4.39
C ASP A 50 -6.67 10.01 5.08
N GLU A 51 -7.80 10.68 4.87
CA GLU A 51 -9.12 10.19 5.31
C GLU A 51 -9.44 8.82 4.72
N LEU A 52 -9.32 8.67 3.40
CA LEU A 52 -9.59 7.41 2.69
C LEU A 52 -8.60 6.32 3.11
N LYS A 53 -7.32 6.66 3.20
CA LYS A 53 -6.27 5.74 3.68
C LYS A 53 -6.63 5.18 5.06
N ARG A 54 -7.04 6.02 6.01
CA ARG A 54 -7.46 5.60 7.35
C ARG A 54 -8.73 4.75 7.32
N ALA A 55 -9.74 5.17 6.56
CA ALA A 55 -11.04 4.49 6.49
C ALA A 55 -10.92 3.06 5.94
N TYR A 56 -10.03 2.83 4.97
CA TYR A 56 -9.83 1.52 4.33
C TYR A 56 -8.64 0.73 4.89
N GLY A 57 -7.90 1.27 5.86
CA GLY A 57 -6.73 0.60 6.46
C GLY A 57 -5.52 0.48 5.53
N TYR A 58 -5.35 1.43 4.60
CA TYR A 58 -4.25 1.40 3.63
C TYR A 58 -2.95 1.90 4.27
N THR A 59 -1.85 1.23 3.93
CA THR A 59 -0.50 1.73 4.25
C THR A 59 0.02 2.61 3.11
N GLY A 60 1.06 3.39 3.38
CA GLY A 60 1.71 4.20 2.34
C GLY A 60 2.18 3.35 1.15
N ASN A 61 2.71 2.15 1.41
CA ASN A 61 3.15 1.23 0.36
C ASN A 61 2.01 0.78 -0.57
N LEU A 62 0.79 0.61 -0.04
CA LEU A 62 -0.38 0.28 -0.85
C LEU A 62 -0.83 1.48 -1.69
N LEU A 63 -0.73 2.71 -1.17
CA LEU A 63 -1.01 3.91 -1.95
C LEU A 63 -0.01 4.11 -3.09
N LEU A 64 1.27 3.79 -2.87
CA LEU A 64 2.31 3.89 -3.91
C LEU A 64 1.99 3.04 -5.15
N LEU A 65 1.36 1.89 -4.96
CA LEU A 65 0.90 1.05 -6.08
C LEU A 65 -0.16 1.76 -6.93
N GLY A 66 -1.02 2.58 -6.32
CA GLY A 66 -2.12 3.29 -6.97
C GLY A 66 -1.83 4.74 -7.35
N VAL A 67 -0.59 5.20 -7.28
CA VAL A 67 -0.22 6.57 -7.71
C VAL A 67 -0.71 6.89 -9.13
N PRO A 68 -0.62 6.01 -10.14
CA PRO A 68 -1.17 6.28 -11.46
C PRO A 68 -2.68 6.56 -11.49
N GLU A 69 -3.43 5.99 -10.54
CA GLU A 69 -4.88 6.16 -10.43
C GLU A 69 -5.26 7.42 -9.63
N LEU A 70 -4.37 7.88 -8.76
CA LEU A 70 -4.54 9.10 -7.94
C LEU A 70 -4.13 10.38 -8.66
N LEU A 71 -3.51 10.30 -9.84
CA LEU A 71 -3.04 11.45 -10.60
C LEU A 71 -3.85 11.64 -11.89
N ARG A 72 -3.99 12.89 -12.33
CA ARG A 72 -4.64 13.24 -13.60
C ARG A 72 -3.90 14.39 -14.28
N GLY A 73 -3.94 14.45 -15.62
CA GLY A 73 -3.33 15.55 -16.37
C GLY A 73 -1.81 15.58 -16.23
N ASP A 74 -1.26 16.79 -16.07
CA ASP A 74 0.18 17.05 -16.03
C ASP A 74 0.91 16.28 -14.91
N PRO A 75 0.40 16.20 -13.66
CA PRO A 75 0.98 15.34 -12.63
C PRO A 75 1.15 13.87 -13.05
N LEU A 76 0.17 13.31 -13.76
CA LEU A 76 0.24 11.92 -14.23
C LEU A 76 1.28 11.75 -15.34
N LEU A 77 1.38 12.72 -16.25
CA LEU A 77 2.41 12.74 -17.28
C LEU A 77 3.81 12.83 -16.66
N TRP A 78 3.99 13.74 -15.69
CA TRP A 78 5.23 13.84 -14.93
C TRP A 78 5.60 12.51 -14.26
N TYR A 79 4.66 11.88 -13.56
CA TYR A 79 4.92 10.57 -12.93
C TYR A 79 5.36 9.52 -13.97
N ARG A 80 4.64 9.38 -15.09
CA ARG A 80 4.97 8.40 -16.14
C ARG A 80 6.36 8.62 -16.75
N ASN A 81 6.76 9.87 -16.91
CA ASN A 81 8.06 10.23 -17.49
C ASN A 81 9.24 10.04 -16.52
N ASN A 82 8.98 10.12 -15.21
CA ASN A 82 10.03 10.14 -14.20
C ASN A 82 10.12 8.85 -13.37
N ARG A 83 9.07 8.03 -13.32
CA ARG A 83 8.99 6.86 -12.41
C ARG A 83 10.15 5.87 -12.52
N ASP A 84 10.69 5.67 -13.73
CA ASP A 84 11.76 4.69 -13.95
C ASP A 84 13.11 5.21 -13.45
N PHE A 85 13.24 6.53 -13.25
CA PHE A 85 14.43 7.20 -12.71
C PHE A 85 14.44 7.29 -11.17
N TRP A 86 13.36 6.89 -10.49
CA TRP A 86 13.26 7.00 -9.02
C TRP A 86 13.87 5.80 -8.28
N ASN A 87 14.35 4.79 -9.01
CA ASN A 87 15.00 3.59 -8.45
C ASN A 87 16.55 3.65 -8.51
N THR A 88 17.12 4.79 -8.89
CA THR A 88 18.57 5.10 -8.88
C THR A 88 18.87 6.13 -7.81
#